data_AF-A0A091L3Z3-F1
#
_entry.id   AF-A0A091L3Z3-F1
#
_cell.length_a   1.000
_cell.length_b   1.000
_cell.length_c   1.000
_cell.angle_alpha   90.00
_cell.angle_beta   90.00
_cell.angle_gamma   90.00
#
_symmetry.space_group_name_H-M   'P 1'
#
loop_
_entity.id
_entity.type
_entity.pdbx_description
1 polymer ?
#
loop_
_entity_poly.entity_id
_entity_poly.type
_entity_poly.pdbx_seq_one_letter_code
_entity_poly.pdbx_strand_id
1 'polypeptide(L)'
;VTHWHSPYFFAYFPAASSFPALLADMLCGGIGCVGFSWAASPACTELETVMLDWLGKMINLPEEFLAGKDGQGGGVIQGSASEATLISLLAARTKTIRRVQSEKPELTEADIMGRLVAYASDQAHSSVERAALIGGVKIKNVSSDDTFSICGSALKKVLDEDKASGLIPFFFCATLGTTPCCSFDKLLELGPICNKENIWMHIDAAYAGSAFICPEFRHLLNGVEFADSFNFNPHKWLLVNFDCSAMWVKKRSDLTGAFKLEPLYLQHHHQESGLVTDYRHWQIPLGRRFRSLKLWFVLRIYGVRGLQEHIRK
;
A
#
# COMPACT_ATOMS: atom_id res chain seq x y z
N VAL A 1 -10.36 -7.54 -28.77
CA VAL A 1 -9.94 -7.10 -27.42
C VAL A 1 -10.47 -8.13 -26.43
N THR A 2 -9.69 -8.58 -25.44
CA THR A 2 -10.24 -9.42 -24.36
C THR A 2 -11.25 -8.60 -23.56
N HIS A 3 -12.50 -9.03 -23.51
CA HIS A 3 -13.59 -8.24 -22.91
C HIS A 3 -13.64 -8.42 -21.38
N TRP A 4 -12.79 -7.68 -20.65
CA TRP A 4 -12.69 -7.71 -19.18
C TRP A 4 -13.99 -7.39 -18.44
N HIS A 5 -14.92 -6.67 -19.08
CA HIS A 5 -16.23 -6.31 -18.49
C HIS A 5 -17.37 -7.24 -18.92
N SER A 6 -17.06 -8.34 -19.61
CA SER A 6 -18.05 -9.37 -19.90
C SER A 6 -18.49 -10.06 -18.59
N PRO A 7 -19.79 -10.32 -18.38
CA PRO A 7 -20.25 -11.13 -17.24
C PRO A 7 -19.77 -12.60 -17.33
N TYR A 8 -19.17 -13.00 -18.45
CA TYR A 8 -18.59 -14.33 -18.68
C TYR A 8 -17.06 -14.34 -18.60
N PHE A 9 -16.42 -13.27 -18.11
CA PHE A 9 -14.98 -13.22 -17.89
C PHE A 9 -14.66 -13.61 -16.45
N PHE A 10 -14.10 -14.80 -16.26
CA PHE A 10 -13.76 -15.37 -14.94
C PHE A 10 -12.25 -15.59 -14.74
N ALA A 11 -11.41 -15.00 -15.59
CA ALA A 11 -9.96 -15.07 -15.44
C ALA A 11 -9.46 -13.97 -14.49
N TYR A 12 -8.41 -14.26 -13.72
CA TYR A 12 -7.78 -13.33 -12.77
C TYR A 12 -8.78 -12.81 -11.72
N PHE A 13 -8.42 -11.70 -11.06
CA PHE A 13 -9.38 -10.86 -10.35
C PHE A 13 -10.03 -9.84 -11.29
N PRO A 14 -11.24 -9.36 -10.97
CA PRO A 14 -11.94 -8.38 -11.80
C PRO A 14 -11.13 -7.10 -12.00
N ALA A 15 -11.38 -6.44 -13.13
CA ALA A 15 -11.03 -5.05 -13.35
C ALA A 15 -12.33 -4.23 -13.33
N ALA A 16 -12.49 -3.44 -12.27
CA ALA A 16 -13.68 -2.63 -12.07
C ALA A 16 -13.77 -1.53 -13.12
N SER A 17 -14.98 -1.12 -13.45
CA SER A 17 -15.27 0.03 -14.30
C SER A 17 -16.70 0.48 -14.07
N SER A 18 -16.94 1.77 -14.22
CA SER A 18 -18.27 2.35 -14.08
C SER A 18 -18.40 3.65 -14.86
N PHE A 19 -19.65 4.03 -15.16
CA PHE A 19 -19.95 5.27 -15.86
C PHE A 19 -19.42 6.52 -15.12
N PRO A 20 -19.58 6.66 -13.78
CA PRO A 20 -18.97 7.74 -13.01
C PRO A 20 -17.44 7.83 -13.16
N ALA A 21 -16.75 6.68 -13.09
CA ALA A 21 -15.30 6.64 -13.18
C ALA A 21 -14.81 7.06 -14.58
N LEU A 22 -15.51 6.62 -15.63
CA LEU A 22 -15.23 7.02 -17.01
C LEU A 22 -15.37 8.53 -17.22
N LEU A 23 -16.48 9.13 -16.77
CA LEU A 23 -16.69 10.58 -16.89
C LEU A 23 -15.61 11.39 -16.16
N ALA A 24 -15.20 10.92 -14.98
CA ALA A 24 -14.16 11.57 -14.22
C ALA A 24 -12.78 11.46 -14.90
N ASP A 25 -12.45 10.33 -15.51
CA ASP A 25 -11.20 10.21 -16.27
C ASP A 25 -11.22 11.06 -17.55
N MET A 26 -12.38 11.25 -18.21
CA MET A 26 -12.53 12.23 -19.29
C MET A 26 -12.23 13.66 -18.81
N LEU A 27 -12.77 14.05 -17.65
CA LEU A 27 -12.50 15.35 -17.04
C LEU A 27 -11.04 15.49 -16.60
N CYS A 28 -10.45 14.44 -16.00
CA CYS A 28 -9.02 14.41 -15.65
C CYS A 28 -8.15 14.63 -16.90
N GLY A 29 -8.49 13.98 -18.02
CA GLY A 29 -7.80 14.15 -19.30
C GLY A 29 -7.96 15.57 -19.87
N GLY A 30 -9.15 16.15 -19.75
CA GLY A 30 -9.42 17.53 -20.18
C GLY A 30 -8.68 18.59 -19.35
N ILE A 31 -8.53 18.38 -18.03
CA ILE A 31 -7.76 19.28 -17.15
C ILE A 31 -6.25 19.16 -17.45
N GLY A 32 -5.74 17.94 -17.63
CA GLY A 32 -4.34 17.72 -18.02
C GLY A 32 -3.28 18.21 -17.02
N CYS A 33 -3.64 18.40 -15.74
CA CYS A 33 -2.71 18.89 -14.73
C CYS A 33 -1.72 17.82 -14.25
N VAL A 34 -0.59 18.26 -13.69
CA VAL A 34 0.41 17.40 -13.05
C VAL A 34 0.60 17.83 -11.59
N GLY A 35 0.17 16.99 -10.66
CA GLY A 35 0.15 17.30 -9.22
C GLY A 35 1.38 16.78 -8.46
N PHE A 36 2.60 17.03 -8.95
CA PHE A 36 3.82 16.55 -8.27
C PHE A 36 4.10 17.26 -6.93
N SER A 37 3.66 18.50 -6.79
CA SER A 37 3.65 19.25 -5.53
C SER A 37 2.29 19.86 -5.31
N TRP A 38 2.00 20.24 -4.07
CA TRP A 38 0.79 20.98 -3.75
C TRP A 38 0.68 22.26 -4.59
N ALA A 39 1.79 23.00 -4.73
CA ALA A 39 1.81 24.25 -5.50
C ALA A 39 1.54 24.06 -7.00
N ALA A 40 1.84 22.90 -7.58
CA ALA A 40 1.59 22.62 -9.01
C ALA A 40 0.10 22.43 -9.32
N SER A 41 -0.66 21.85 -8.38
CA SER A 41 -2.12 21.75 -8.46
C SER A 41 -2.70 21.43 -7.07
N PRO A 42 -3.13 22.45 -6.29
CA PRO A 42 -3.63 22.25 -4.94
C PRO A 42 -4.81 21.27 -4.89
N ALA A 43 -5.77 21.43 -5.80
CA ALA A 43 -6.95 20.56 -5.90
C ALA A 43 -6.59 19.09 -6.18
N CYS A 44 -5.54 18.83 -6.99
CA CYS A 44 -5.07 17.48 -7.26
C CYS A 44 -4.61 16.78 -5.98
N THR A 45 -3.94 17.53 -5.10
CA THR A 45 -3.39 17.05 -3.83
C THR A 45 -4.47 16.94 -2.76
N GLU A 46 -5.20 18.02 -2.51
CA GLU A 46 -6.17 18.09 -1.41
C GLU A 46 -7.33 17.13 -1.59
N LEU A 47 -7.86 17.00 -2.82
CA LEU A 47 -8.93 16.04 -3.07
C LEU A 47 -8.42 14.60 -2.87
N GLU A 48 -7.17 14.28 -3.24
CA GLU A 48 -6.60 12.96 -2.96
C GLU A 48 -6.54 12.69 -1.46
N THR A 49 -6.02 13.63 -0.67
CA THR A 49 -6.00 13.49 0.80
C THR A 49 -7.39 13.21 1.37
N VAL A 50 -8.41 13.99 0.97
CA VAL A 50 -9.79 13.78 1.45
C VAL A 50 -10.35 12.43 1.00
N MET A 51 -10.11 12.02 -0.24
CA MET A 51 -10.59 10.73 -0.75
C MET A 51 -9.92 9.54 -0.06
N LEU A 52 -8.65 9.64 0.30
CA LEU A 52 -7.94 8.59 1.00
C LEU A 52 -8.34 8.50 2.47
N ASP A 53 -8.67 9.63 3.10
CA ASP A 53 -9.28 9.64 4.43
C ASP A 53 -10.69 9.03 4.42
N TRP A 54 -11.52 9.39 3.43
CA TRP A 54 -12.85 8.80 3.28
C TRP A 54 -12.78 7.31 3.05
N LEU A 55 -11.92 6.86 2.13
CA LEU A 55 -11.78 5.46 1.79
C LEU A 55 -11.20 4.66 2.97
N GLY A 56 -10.20 5.18 3.67
CA GLY A 56 -9.64 4.57 4.88
C GLY A 56 -10.68 4.39 5.98
N LYS A 57 -11.53 5.41 6.23
CA LYS A 57 -12.67 5.31 7.15
C LYS A 57 -13.70 4.28 6.69
N MET A 58 -14.00 4.21 5.38
CA MET A 58 -14.96 3.25 4.83
C MET A 58 -14.55 1.80 5.09
N ILE A 59 -13.26 1.48 4.98
CA ILE A 59 -12.73 0.14 5.25
C ILE A 59 -12.32 -0.09 6.71
N ASN A 60 -12.57 0.89 7.59
CA ASN A 60 -12.24 0.83 9.01
C ASN A 60 -10.73 0.65 9.31
N LEU A 61 -9.88 1.38 8.57
CA LEU A 61 -8.47 1.48 8.93
C LEU A 61 -8.31 2.25 10.26
N PRO A 62 -7.28 1.90 11.07
CA PRO A 62 -6.89 2.67 12.24
C PRO A 62 -6.66 4.16 11.93
N GLU A 63 -6.95 5.05 12.89
CA GLU A 63 -6.83 6.50 12.72
C GLU A 63 -5.40 6.93 12.36
N GLU A 64 -4.39 6.17 12.78
CA GLU A 64 -2.99 6.44 12.47
C GLU A 64 -2.65 6.35 10.97
N PHE A 65 -3.49 5.69 10.17
CA PHE A 65 -3.35 5.67 8.71
C PHE A 65 -3.98 6.88 8.02
N LEU A 66 -4.82 7.64 8.71
CA LEU A 66 -5.52 8.79 8.13
C LEU A 66 -4.64 10.04 8.23
N ALA A 67 -4.77 10.94 7.26
CA ALA A 67 -4.06 12.21 7.30
C ALA A 67 -4.61 13.07 8.45
N GLY A 68 -5.95 13.14 8.57
CA GLY A 68 -6.61 13.86 9.65
C GLY A 68 -6.14 15.31 9.79
N LYS A 69 -6.32 15.89 10.99
CA LYS A 69 -5.79 17.22 11.30
C LYS A 69 -4.34 17.15 11.79
N ASP A 70 -4.08 16.20 12.69
CA ASP A 70 -2.79 16.02 13.37
C ASP A 70 -2.20 14.61 13.11
N GLY A 71 -2.69 13.91 12.08
CA GLY A 71 -2.26 12.55 11.76
C GLY A 71 -0.82 12.51 11.24
N GLN A 72 -0.09 11.48 11.68
CA GLN A 72 1.29 11.23 11.21
C GLN A 72 1.34 10.30 10.00
N GLY A 73 0.25 9.62 9.68
CA GLY A 73 0.12 8.78 8.50
C GLY A 73 -0.52 9.50 7.33
N GLY A 74 -1.17 8.73 6.46
CA GLY A 74 -1.92 9.21 5.33
C GLY A 74 -1.99 8.19 4.20
N GLY A 75 -2.85 8.47 3.23
CA GLY A 75 -2.98 7.67 2.02
C GLY A 75 -2.52 8.40 0.76
N VAL A 76 -2.16 7.61 -0.26
CA VAL A 76 -1.74 8.07 -1.59
C VAL A 76 -2.25 7.11 -2.66
N ILE A 77 -2.62 7.63 -3.83
CA ILE A 77 -3.01 6.79 -4.98
C ILE A 77 -1.77 6.47 -5.83
N GLN A 78 -1.42 5.19 -5.88
CA GLN A 78 -0.41 4.60 -6.76
C GLN A 78 -1.04 4.07 -8.07
N GLY A 79 -0.20 3.72 -9.05
CA GLY A 79 -0.66 3.09 -10.29
C GLY A 79 -1.06 1.64 -10.10
N SER A 80 -0.40 0.90 -9.19
CA SER A 80 -0.72 -0.50 -8.92
C SER A 80 -0.37 -0.95 -7.50
N ALA A 81 -0.92 -2.08 -7.07
CA ALA A 81 -0.52 -2.75 -5.84
C ALA A 81 0.98 -3.11 -5.87
N SER A 82 1.51 -3.52 -7.03
CA SER A 82 2.94 -3.81 -7.20
C SER A 82 3.83 -2.62 -6.88
N GLU A 83 3.43 -1.42 -7.31
CA GLU A 83 4.14 -0.18 -6.97
C GLU A 83 4.03 0.12 -5.48
N ALA A 84 2.85 -0.05 -4.87
CA ALA A 84 2.66 0.14 -3.43
C ALA A 84 3.55 -0.80 -2.59
N THR A 85 3.60 -2.08 -2.95
CA THR A 85 4.49 -3.07 -2.32
C THR A 85 5.95 -2.65 -2.46
N LEU A 86 6.40 -2.29 -3.68
CA LEU A 86 7.76 -1.83 -3.90
C LEU A 86 8.10 -0.57 -3.08
N ILE A 87 7.22 0.42 -3.06
CA ILE A 87 7.40 1.65 -2.29
C ILE A 87 7.54 1.33 -0.79
N SER A 88 6.69 0.44 -0.26
CA SER A 88 6.78 0.01 1.14
C SER A 88 8.08 -0.72 1.46
N LEU A 89 8.53 -1.62 0.58
CA LEU A 89 9.78 -2.35 0.73
C LEU A 89 10.99 -1.40 0.72
N LEU A 90 11.01 -0.44 -0.19
CA LEU A 90 12.08 0.57 -0.27
C LEU A 90 12.11 1.48 0.97
N ALA A 91 10.94 1.86 1.48
CA ALA A 91 10.84 2.63 2.73
C ALA A 91 11.34 1.83 3.93
N ALA A 92 10.89 0.58 4.08
CA ALA A 92 11.34 -0.34 5.12
C ALA A 92 12.86 -0.57 5.08
N ARG A 93 13.41 -0.73 3.87
CA ARG A 93 14.85 -0.90 3.63
C ARG A 93 15.63 0.31 4.13
N THR A 94 15.25 1.52 3.70
CA THR A 94 15.93 2.77 4.12
C THR A 94 15.83 2.99 5.63
N LYS A 95 14.64 2.76 6.21
CA LYS A 95 14.41 2.86 7.65
C LYS A 95 15.30 1.90 8.44
N THR A 96 15.41 0.65 7.97
CA THR A 96 16.21 -0.38 8.63
C THR A 96 17.70 -0.11 8.51
N ILE A 97 18.18 0.33 7.34
CA ILE A 97 19.58 0.71 7.14
C ILE A 97 19.98 1.81 8.13
N ARG A 98 19.19 2.88 8.22
CA ARG A 98 19.46 3.99 9.16
C ARG A 98 19.47 3.52 10.62
N ARG A 99 18.49 2.69 11.01
CA ARG A 99 18.41 2.14 12.36
C ARG A 99 19.65 1.30 12.68
N VAL A 100 19.97 0.31 11.86
CA VAL A 100 21.12 -0.58 12.08
C VAL A 100 22.43 0.19 12.07
N GLN A 101 22.60 1.16 11.16
CA GLN A 101 23.81 1.99 11.12
C GLN A 101 23.95 2.89 12.36
N SER A 102 22.84 3.36 12.94
CA SER A 102 22.87 4.10 14.20
C SER A 102 23.22 3.22 15.41
N GLU A 103 22.80 1.94 15.39
CA GLU A 103 23.13 0.95 16.42
C GLU A 103 24.56 0.39 16.26
N LYS A 104 25.06 0.34 15.03
CA LYS A 104 26.34 -0.26 14.62
C LYS A 104 27.06 0.64 13.59
N PRO A 105 27.67 1.75 14.03
CA PRO A 105 28.30 2.74 13.15
C PRO A 105 29.47 2.20 12.31
N GLU A 106 30.04 1.05 12.70
CA GLU A 106 31.11 0.37 12.00
C GLU A 106 30.66 -0.33 10.71
N LEU A 107 29.37 -0.64 10.57
CA LEU A 107 28.83 -1.28 9.37
C LEU A 107 28.53 -0.22 8.31
N THR A 108 29.05 -0.44 7.10
CA THR A 108 28.68 0.40 5.96
C THR A 108 27.24 0.10 5.51
N GLU A 109 26.63 1.02 4.78
CA GLU A 109 25.32 0.79 4.18
C GLU A 109 25.32 -0.47 3.29
N ALA A 110 26.40 -0.71 2.55
CA ALA A 110 26.56 -1.90 1.71
C ALA A 110 26.61 -3.20 2.53
N ASP A 111 27.29 -3.19 3.68
CA ASP A 111 27.33 -4.34 4.59
C ASP A 111 25.94 -4.68 5.14
N ILE A 112 25.17 -3.66 5.51
CA ILE A 112 23.81 -3.83 6.02
C ILE A 112 22.89 -4.33 4.91
N MET A 113 22.92 -3.69 3.74
CA MET A 113 22.11 -4.06 2.58
C MET A 113 22.36 -5.51 2.16
N GLY A 114 23.62 -5.96 2.20
CA GLY A 114 24.01 -7.35 1.94
C GLY A 114 23.45 -8.36 2.93
N ARG A 115 22.93 -7.95 4.08
CA ARG A 115 22.34 -8.83 5.12
C ARG A 115 20.81 -8.74 5.20
N LEU A 116 20.19 -7.78 4.54
CA LEU A 116 18.73 -7.61 4.57
C LEU A 116 18.00 -8.79 3.92
N VAL A 117 16.93 -9.25 4.58
CA VAL A 117 16.03 -10.29 4.08
C VAL A 117 14.56 -9.92 4.35
N ALA A 118 13.76 -10.02 3.28
CA ALA A 118 12.32 -9.82 3.28
C ALA A 118 11.59 -11.18 3.28
N TYR A 119 10.32 -11.16 3.68
CA TYR A 119 9.49 -12.35 3.82
C TYR A 119 8.10 -12.13 3.21
N ALA A 120 7.51 -13.20 2.68
CA ALA A 120 6.14 -13.24 2.20
C ALA A 120 5.59 -14.67 2.28
N SER A 121 4.29 -14.85 2.08
CA SER A 121 3.68 -16.17 1.86
C SER A 121 4.18 -16.83 0.59
N ASP A 122 4.28 -18.16 0.59
CA ASP A 122 4.39 -18.94 -0.65
C ASP A 122 3.17 -18.79 -1.58
N GLN A 123 2.07 -18.19 -1.08
CA GLN A 123 0.89 -17.79 -1.84
C GLN A 123 0.86 -16.32 -2.23
N ALA A 124 1.88 -15.55 -1.86
CA ALA A 124 1.94 -14.12 -2.14
C ALA A 124 1.96 -13.87 -3.66
N HIS A 125 1.43 -12.72 -4.07
CA HIS A 125 1.46 -12.35 -5.48
C HIS A 125 2.91 -12.14 -5.94
N SER A 126 3.22 -12.49 -7.20
CA SER A 126 4.56 -12.35 -7.80
C SER A 126 5.14 -10.93 -7.75
N SER A 127 4.31 -9.91 -7.48
CA SER A 127 4.76 -8.54 -7.24
C SER A 127 5.69 -8.41 -6.05
N VAL A 128 5.57 -9.25 -5.01
CA VAL A 128 6.43 -9.17 -3.83
C VAL A 128 7.85 -9.62 -4.16
N GLU A 129 8.00 -10.73 -4.88
CA GLU A 129 9.29 -11.17 -5.41
C GLU A 129 9.89 -10.15 -6.37
N ARG A 130 9.05 -9.56 -7.24
CA ARG A 130 9.48 -8.48 -8.14
C ARG A 130 9.94 -7.23 -7.37
N ALA A 131 9.27 -6.89 -6.28
CA ALA A 131 9.66 -5.78 -5.42
C ALA A 131 11.02 -6.03 -4.76
N ALA A 132 11.28 -7.26 -4.30
CA ALA A 132 12.58 -7.64 -3.74
C ALA A 132 13.69 -7.60 -4.80
N LEU A 133 13.40 -8.09 -6.02
CA LEU A 133 14.32 -8.05 -7.15
C LEU A 133 14.72 -6.61 -7.50
N ILE A 134 13.75 -5.71 -7.67
CA ILE A 134 14.01 -4.28 -7.97
C ILE A 134 14.67 -3.59 -6.77
N GLY A 135 14.27 -3.95 -5.55
CA GLY A 135 14.82 -3.43 -4.31
C GLY A 135 16.24 -3.92 -4.00
N GLY A 136 16.77 -4.88 -4.74
CA GLY A 136 18.11 -5.44 -4.53
C GLY A 136 18.27 -6.14 -3.18
N VAL A 137 17.21 -6.82 -2.69
CA VAL A 137 17.20 -7.49 -1.39
C VAL A 137 16.87 -8.97 -1.52
N LYS A 138 17.30 -9.78 -0.54
CA LYS A 138 16.90 -11.18 -0.46
C LYS A 138 15.42 -11.25 -0.07
N ILE A 139 14.71 -12.26 -0.58
CA ILE A 139 13.36 -12.60 -0.15
C ILE A 139 13.26 -14.10 0.10
N LYS A 140 12.48 -14.48 1.12
CA LYS A 140 12.12 -15.87 1.39
C LYS A 140 10.60 -16.02 1.49
N ASN A 141 10.10 -17.08 0.85
CA ASN A 141 8.71 -17.47 0.97
C ASN A 141 8.55 -18.37 2.20
N VAL A 142 7.63 -17.99 3.09
CA VAL A 142 7.27 -18.73 4.29
C VAL A 142 6.11 -19.66 3.95
N SER A 143 6.24 -20.93 4.31
CA SER A 143 5.21 -21.93 4.03
C SER A 143 3.88 -21.58 4.70
N SER A 144 2.81 -21.69 3.93
CA SER A 144 1.44 -21.57 4.42
C SER A 144 0.94 -22.89 5.05
N ASP A 145 -0.12 -22.80 5.84
CA ASP A 145 -0.81 -23.96 6.41
C ASP A 145 -1.83 -24.57 5.44
N ASP A 146 -2.62 -25.54 5.89
CA ASP A 146 -3.65 -26.22 5.07
C ASP A 146 -4.78 -25.29 4.59
N THR A 147 -4.89 -24.08 5.18
CA THR A 147 -5.81 -23.03 4.73
C THR A 147 -5.15 -22.01 3.79
N PHE A 148 -3.91 -22.29 3.37
CA PHE A 148 -3.09 -21.42 2.54
C PHE A 148 -2.80 -20.06 3.19
N SER A 149 -2.71 -20.04 4.53
CA SER A 149 -2.42 -18.86 5.33
C SER A 149 -1.13 -19.03 6.12
N ILE A 150 -0.31 -17.98 6.23
CA ILE A 150 0.84 -18.01 7.15
C ILE A 150 0.34 -17.96 8.61
N CYS A 151 0.91 -18.83 9.45
CA CYS A 151 0.81 -18.75 10.90
C CYS A 151 2.09 -18.19 11.55
N GLY A 152 1.96 -17.65 12.76
CA GLY A 152 3.07 -17.00 13.47
C GLY A 152 4.25 -17.93 13.76
N SER A 153 3.98 -19.23 13.96
CA SER A 153 5.03 -20.22 14.22
C SER A 153 5.96 -20.44 13.03
N ALA A 154 5.41 -20.45 11.81
CA ALA A 154 6.18 -20.60 10.58
C ALA A 154 7.09 -19.39 10.34
N LEU A 155 6.55 -18.17 10.51
CA LEU A 155 7.34 -16.94 10.40
C LEU A 155 8.47 -16.92 11.44
N LYS A 156 8.14 -17.18 12.72
CA LYS A 156 9.12 -17.15 13.81
C LYS A 156 10.29 -18.10 13.56
N LYS A 157 10.01 -19.33 13.10
CA LYS A 157 11.05 -20.31 12.77
C LYS A 157 12.06 -19.75 11.77
N VAL A 158 11.57 -19.23 10.64
CA VAL A 158 12.44 -18.69 9.57
C VAL A 158 13.22 -17.47 10.07
N LEU A 159 12.58 -16.60 10.86
CA LEU A 159 13.26 -15.44 11.46
C LEU A 159 14.41 -15.86 12.39
N ASP A 160 14.20 -16.87 13.23
CA ASP A 160 15.22 -17.33 14.17
C ASP A 160 16.41 -17.98 13.44
N GLU A 161 16.15 -18.76 12.39
CA GLU A 161 17.18 -19.35 11.50
C GLU A 161 18.03 -18.27 10.79
N ASP A 162 17.37 -17.21 10.30
CA ASP A 162 18.04 -16.13 9.56
C ASP A 162 18.85 -15.22 10.46
N LYS A 163 18.31 -14.87 11.64
CA LYS A 163 19.07 -14.13 12.65
C LYS A 163 20.29 -14.91 13.11
N ALA A 164 20.16 -16.22 13.33
CA ALA A 164 21.30 -17.09 13.67
C ALA A 164 22.36 -17.13 12.57
N SER A 165 21.95 -16.96 11.30
CA SER A 165 22.83 -16.86 10.13
C SER A 165 23.40 -15.45 9.89
N GLY A 166 23.13 -14.49 10.79
CA GLY A 166 23.62 -13.12 10.69
C GLY A 166 22.86 -12.24 9.68
N LEU A 167 21.72 -12.69 9.17
CA LEU A 167 20.83 -11.88 8.34
C LEU A 167 19.99 -10.92 9.20
N ILE A 168 19.46 -9.89 8.56
CA ILE A 168 18.67 -8.83 9.17
C ILE A 168 17.26 -8.88 8.57
N PRO A 169 16.30 -9.52 9.25
CA PRO A 169 14.88 -9.39 8.94
C PRO A 169 14.45 -7.93 8.94
N PHE A 170 13.75 -7.48 7.89
CA PHE A 170 13.34 -6.07 7.81
C PHE A 170 11.96 -5.82 7.22
N PHE A 171 11.42 -6.75 6.43
CA PHE A 171 10.14 -6.57 5.76
C PHE A 171 9.35 -7.87 5.69
N PHE A 172 8.05 -7.81 5.96
CA PHE A 172 7.11 -8.89 5.79
C PHE A 172 5.87 -8.40 5.03
N CYS A 173 5.54 -9.06 3.92
CA CYS A 173 4.30 -8.83 3.18
C CYS A 173 3.25 -9.87 3.59
N ALA A 174 2.27 -9.43 4.37
CA ALA A 174 1.07 -10.21 4.67
C ALA A 174 0.02 -10.00 3.56
N THR A 175 -0.64 -11.07 3.14
CA THR A 175 -1.65 -11.02 2.07
C THR A 175 -3.05 -11.27 2.62
N LEU A 176 -3.97 -10.35 2.35
CA LEU A 176 -5.40 -10.54 2.59
C LEU A 176 -6.11 -10.73 1.23
N GLY A 177 -6.44 -11.97 0.90
CA GLY A 177 -6.97 -12.35 -0.41
C GLY A 177 -5.87 -12.68 -1.41
N THR A 178 -5.20 -13.83 -1.22
CA THR A 178 -4.16 -14.34 -2.12
C THR A 178 -4.68 -14.58 -3.53
N THR A 179 -3.79 -14.54 -4.53
CA THR A 179 -4.20 -14.67 -5.94
C THR A 179 -4.73 -16.07 -6.30
N PRO A 180 -4.13 -17.18 -5.83
CA PRO A 180 -4.59 -18.51 -6.24
C PRO A 180 -5.97 -18.89 -5.71
N CYS A 181 -6.25 -18.61 -4.44
CA CYS A 181 -7.46 -19.12 -3.76
C CYS A 181 -8.12 -18.10 -2.82
N CYS A 182 -7.68 -16.84 -2.81
CA CYS A 182 -8.23 -15.80 -1.93
C CYS A 182 -8.13 -16.15 -0.43
N SER A 183 -7.04 -16.78 0.00
CA SER A 183 -6.72 -17.02 1.41
C SER A 183 -6.25 -15.76 2.14
N PHE A 184 -6.20 -15.79 3.48
CA PHE A 184 -5.94 -14.63 4.33
C PHE A 184 -4.90 -14.97 5.40
N ASP A 185 -3.75 -14.30 5.39
CA ASP A 185 -2.71 -14.47 6.40
C ASP A 185 -3.18 -14.04 7.80
N LYS A 186 -2.73 -14.75 8.85
CA LYS A 186 -3.22 -14.58 10.24
C LYS A 186 -2.59 -13.38 10.93
N LEU A 187 -3.05 -12.17 10.62
CA LEU A 187 -2.43 -10.92 11.08
C LEU A 187 -2.30 -10.82 12.62
N LEU A 188 -3.26 -11.34 13.39
CA LEU A 188 -3.21 -11.36 14.85
C LEU A 188 -2.03 -12.20 15.40
N GLU A 189 -1.55 -13.20 14.65
CA GLU A 189 -0.36 -13.97 15.01
C GLU A 189 0.93 -13.30 14.49
N LEU A 190 0.86 -12.71 13.30
CA LEU A 190 2.03 -12.19 12.56
C LEU A 190 2.45 -10.79 13.01
N GLY A 191 1.48 -9.92 13.26
CA GLY A 191 1.68 -8.53 13.63
C GLY A 191 2.50 -8.33 14.90
N PRO A 192 2.18 -9.01 16.02
CA PRO A 192 2.98 -8.93 17.24
C PRO A 192 4.44 -9.36 17.04
N ILE A 193 4.69 -10.35 16.17
CA ILE A 193 6.05 -10.80 15.83
C ILE A 193 6.78 -9.69 15.07
N CYS A 194 6.16 -9.13 14.04
CA CYS A 194 6.77 -8.07 13.22
C CYS A 194 7.14 -6.85 14.08
N ASN A 195 6.22 -6.39 14.94
CA ASN A 195 6.48 -5.27 15.84
C ASN A 195 7.61 -5.57 16.82
N LYS A 196 7.63 -6.75 17.45
CA LYS A 196 8.67 -7.14 18.40
C LYS A 196 10.06 -7.20 17.76
N GLU A 197 10.13 -7.69 16.53
CA GLU A 197 11.38 -7.89 15.79
C GLU A 197 11.80 -6.65 14.97
N ASN A 198 11.06 -5.54 15.06
CA ASN A 198 11.25 -4.31 14.26
C ASN A 198 11.25 -4.57 12.74
N ILE A 199 10.37 -5.46 12.29
CA ILE A 199 10.13 -5.80 10.88
C ILE A 199 8.97 -4.96 10.38
N TRP A 200 9.13 -4.30 9.24
CA TRP A 200 8.04 -3.59 8.58
C TRP A 200 6.98 -4.57 8.11
N MET A 201 5.74 -4.41 8.56
CA MET A 201 4.62 -5.22 8.09
C MET A 201 3.80 -4.44 7.05
N HIS A 202 3.85 -4.90 5.81
CA HIS A 202 2.99 -4.42 4.73
C HIS A 202 1.84 -5.40 4.49
N ILE A 203 0.61 -4.90 4.42
CA ILE A 203 -0.56 -5.70 4.04
C ILE A 203 -0.91 -5.42 2.58
N ASP A 204 -0.83 -6.45 1.74
CA ASP A 204 -1.41 -6.46 0.40
C ASP A 204 -2.82 -7.04 0.45
N ALA A 205 -3.81 -6.16 0.31
CA ALA A 205 -5.22 -6.52 0.20
C ALA A 205 -5.77 -6.17 -1.19
N ALA A 206 -4.95 -6.23 -2.25
CA ALA A 206 -5.27 -5.73 -3.60
C ALA A 206 -6.72 -6.02 -4.04
N TYR A 207 -7.18 -7.26 -3.89
CA TYR A 207 -8.55 -7.66 -4.21
C TYR A 207 -9.51 -7.48 -3.02
N ALA A 208 -9.26 -8.22 -1.92
CA ALA A 208 -10.20 -8.35 -0.81
C ALA A 208 -10.39 -7.05 0.00
N GLY A 209 -9.48 -6.07 -0.11
CA GLY A 209 -9.60 -4.78 0.57
C GLY A 209 -10.88 -4.02 0.21
N SER A 210 -11.42 -4.23 -0.99
CA SER A 210 -12.71 -3.64 -1.38
C SER A 210 -13.86 -4.20 -0.55
N ALA A 211 -13.78 -5.45 -0.08
CA ALA A 211 -14.82 -6.08 0.71
C ALA A 211 -14.97 -5.47 2.12
N PHE A 212 -13.91 -4.85 2.66
CA PHE A 212 -13.91 -4.29 4.01
C PHE A 212 -14.78 -3.02 4.16
N ILE A 213 -15.32 -2.49 3.06
CA ILE A 213 -16.41 -1.50 3.13
C ILE A 213 -17.67 -2.09 3.78
N CYS A 214 -17.85 -3.41 3.70
CA CYS A 214 -18.94 -4.15 4.32
C CYS A 214 -18.52 -4.63 5.72
N PRO A 215 -19.20 -4.21 6.80
CA PRO A 215 -18.81 -4.55 8.17
C PRO A 215 -18.66 -6.05 8.44
N GLU A 216 -19.48 -6.89 7.83
CA GLU A 216 -19.46 -8.35 7.99
C GLU A 216 -18.15 -9.02 7.54
N PHE A 217 -17.37 -8.40 6.65
CA PHE A 217 -16.07 -8.93 6.22
C PHE A 217 -14.88 -8.39 7.02
N ARG A 218 -15.10 -7.40 7.91
CA ARG A 218 -13.99 -6.72 8.63
C ARG A 218 -13.27 -7.60 9.64
N HIS A 219 -13.85 -8.72 10.05
CA HIS A 219 -13.16 -9.70 10.91
C HIS A 219 -11.87 -10.23 10.26
N LEU A 220 -11.80 -10.24 8.92
CA LEU A 220 -10.60 -10.60 8.13
C LEU A 220 -9.51 -9.52 8.15
N LEU A 221 -9.82 -8.32 8.64
CA LEU A 221 -8.91 -7.18 8.78
C LEU A 221 -8.33 -7.08 10.20
N ASN A 222 -8.81 -7.88 11.16
CA ASN A 222 -8.33 -7.87 12.55
C ASN A 222 -6.80 -8.09 12.59
N GLY A 223 -6.07 -7.20 13.26
CA GLY A 223 -4.61 -7.17 13.27
C GLY A 223 -3.99 -6.15 12.32
N VAL A 224 -4.79 -5.41 11.53
CA VAL A 224 -4.30 -4.30 10.69
C VAL A 224 -3.59 -3.21 11.49
N GLU A 225 -3.92 -3.06 12.78
CA GLU A 225 -3.27 -2.14 13.71
C GLU A 225 -1.79 -2.44 13.91
N PHE A 226 -1.30 -3.64 13.58
CA PHE A 226 0.12 -3.97 13.61
C PHE A 226 0.87 -3.51 12.35
N ALA A 227 0.19 -3.25 11.23
CA ALA A 227 0.85 -2.93 9.97
C ALA A 227 1.48 -1.54 9.96
N ASP A 228 2.58 -1.39 9.23
CA ASP A 228 3.20 -0.10 8.89
C ASP A 228 2.58 0.49 7.61
N SER A 229 2.15 -0.37 6.68
CA SER A 229 1.49 0.03 5.44
C SER A 229 0.40 -0.95 5.00
N PHE A 230 -0.59 -0.44 4.28
CA PHE A 230 -1.72 -1.21 3.74
C PHE A 230 -2.03 -0.75 2.32
N ASN A 231 -2.33 -1.67 1.39
CA ASN A 231 -2.89 -1.29 0.10
C ASN A 231 -4.10 -2.13 -0.29
N PHE A 232 -4.97 -1.53 -1.12
CA PHE A 232 -5.89 -2.29 -1.96
C PHE A 232 -6.21 -1.54 -3.25
N ASN A 233 -6.85 -2.23 -4.20
CA ASN A 233 -7.15 -1.68 -5.50
C ASN A 233 -8.65 -1.39 -5.65
N PRO A 234 -9.08 -0.12 -5.53
CA PRO A 234 -10.39 0.30 -6.00
C PRO A 234 -10.66 -0.13 -7.45
N HIS A 235 -9.60 -0.22 -8.27
CA HIS A 235 -9.71 -0.68 -9.65
C HIS A 235 -9.95 -2.17 -9.84
N LYS A 236 -9.93 -2.98 -8.78
CA LYS A 236 -10.31 -4.40 -8.89
C LYS A 236 -11.81 -4.57 -8.68
N TRP A 237 -12.31 -4.19 -7.51
CA TRP A 237 -13.67 -4.56 -7.10
C TRP A 237 -14.50 -3.41 -6.49
N LEU A 238 -14.08 -2.16 -6.70
CA LEU A 238 -14.77 -0.97 -6.16
C LEU A 238 -15.26 0.00 -7.25
N LEU A 239 -15.54 -0.51 -8.45
CA LEU A 239 -16.13 0.23 -9.57
C LEU A 239 -15.35 1.45 -10.08
N VAL A 240 -14.10 1.64 -9.67
CA VAL A 240 -13.18 2.64 -10.23
C VAL A 240 -12.44 2.00 -11.39
N ASN A 241 -12.27 2.64 -12.55
CA ASN A 241 -11.49 2.05 -13.64
C ASN A 241 -9.98 2.11 -13.38
N PHE A 242 -9.22 1.19 -13.97
CA PHE A 242 -7.75 1.19 -13.90
C PHE A 242 -7.15 2.48 -14.51
N ASP A 243 -6.10 3.09 -13.96
CA ASP A 243 -5.35 2.77 -12.72
C ASP A 243 -5.92 3.48 -11.48
N CYS A 244 -5.96 2.79 -10.33
CA CYS A 244 -6.31 3.37 -9.02
C CYS A 244 -5.96 2.38 -7.89
N SER A 245 -4.77 2.48 -7.31
CA SER A 245 -4.33 1.64 -6.19
C SER A 245 -4.17 2.52 -4.97
N ALA A 246 -4.97 2.32 -3.93
CA ALA A 246 -4.89 3.10 -2.71
C ALA A 246 -3.88 2.45 -1.75
N MET A 247 -2.93 3.25 -1.27
CA MET A 247 -1.92 2.83 -0.31
C MET A 247 -1.95 3.77 0.88
N TRP A 248 -1.88 3.24 2.10
CA TRP A 248 -1.72 4.00 3.33
C TRP A 248 -0.43 3.61 4.04
N VAL A 249 0.11 4.56 4.78
CA VAL A 249 1.22 4.35 5.71
C VAL A 249 0.88 4.94 7.06
N LYS A 250 1.29 4.25 8.13
CA LYS A 250 1.08 4.71 9.50
C LYS A 250 1.94 5.93 9.85
N LYS A 251 3.11 6.06 9.20
CA LYS A 251 4.05 7.17 9.38
C LYS A 251 4.56 7.68 8.04
N ARG A 252 4.08 8.86 7.61
CA ARG A 252 4.49 9.50 6.36
C ARG A 252 5.99 9.81 6.29
N SER A 253 6.61 10.06 7.44
CA SER A 253 8.06 10.29 7.54
C SER A 253 8.89 9.11 7.04
N ASP A 254 8.34 7.90 7.09
CA ASP A 254 9.05 6.71 6.63
C ASP A 254 9.11 6.66 5.09
N LEU A 255 8.06 7.10 4.40
CA LEU A 255 8.09 7.27 2.93
C LEU A 255 8.95 8.46 2.53
N THR A 256 8.69 9.64 3.08
CA THR A 256 9.44 10.84 2.71
C THR A 256 10.91 10.69 3.06
N GLY A 257 11.23 10.01 4.16
CA GLY A 257 12.60 9.67 4.53
C GLY A 257 13.32 8.82 3.49
N ALA A 258 12.61 8.07 2.65
CA ALA A 258 13.18 7.23 1.59
C ALA A 258 13.24 7.92 0.21
N PHE A 259 12.29 8.80 -0.10
CA PHE A 259 12.12 9.35 -1.47
C PHE A 259 12.30 10.87 -1.58
N LYS A 260 12.54 11.58 -0.48
CA LYS A 260 12.64 13.04 -0.50
C LYS A 260 13.87 13.51 -1.30
N LEU A 261 13.62 14.26 -2.37
CA LEU A 261 14.60 14.97 -3.19
C LEU A 261 14.07 16.38 -3.49
N GLU A 262 14.84 17.43 -3.20
CA GLU A 262 14.40 18.83 -3.28
C GLU A 262 15.34 19.70 -4.12
N PRO A 263 15.44 19.47 -5.44
CA PRO A 263 16.15 20.39 -6.32
C PRO A 263 15.45 21.76 -6.34
N LEU A 264 16.21 22.84 -6.53
CA LEU A 264 15.74 24.22 -6.42
C LEU A 264 14.48 24.51 -7.27
N TYR A 265 14.40 23.95 -8.48
CA TYR A 265 13.26 24.15 -9.41
C TYR A 265 11.95 23.48 -8.99
N LEU A 266 11.98 22.68 -7.92
CA LEU A 266 10.80 22.01 -7.34
C LEU A 266 10.34 22.62 -6.02
N GLN A 267 11.08 23.60 -5.49
CA GLN A 267 10.79 24.20 -4.19
C GLN A 267 9.64 25.20 -4.27
N HIS A 268 8.89 25.33 -3.18
CA HIS A 268 7.86 26.36 -3.04
C HIS A 268 7.68 26.81 -1.58
N HIS A 269 7.16 28.01 -1.39
CA HIS A 269 7.06 28.66 -0.07
C HIS A 269 6.23 27.88 0.97
N HIS A 270 5.31 27.01 0.54
CA HIS A 270 4.48 26.22 1.45
C HIS A 270 5.13 24.92 1.98
N GLN A 271 6.29 24.49 1.44
CA GLN A 271 6.82 23.14 1.69
C GLN A 271 7.23 22.91 3.16
N GLU A 272 7.68 23.95 3.85
CA GLU A 272 8.10 23.89 5.26
C GLU A 272 6.97 24.19 6.25
N SER A 273 5.79 24.55 5.75
CA SER A 273 4.65 24.89 6.62
C SER A 273 4.16 23.69 7.45
N GLY A 274 4.45 22.46 7.01
CA GLY A 274 3.88 21.23 7.56
C GLY A 274 2.39 21.04 7.28
N LEU A 275 1.74 22.00 6.60
CA LEU A 275 0.29 22.03 6.32
C LEU A 275 -0.07 21.39 4.97
N VAL A 276 0.89 21.24 4.07
CA VAL A 276 0.68 20.74 2.71
C VAL A 276 1.44 19.43 2.48
N THR A 277 0.95 18.61 1.57
CA THR A 277 1.56 17.32 1.22
C THR A 277 2.09 17.34 -0.20
N ASP A 278 3.38 17.06 -0.36
CA ASP A 278 3.99 16.86 -1.67
C ASP A 278 4.06 15.36 -1.99
N TYR A 279 3.05 14.86 -2.72
CA TYR A 279 2.95 13.43 -3.04
C TYR A 279 4.08 12.90 -3.91
N ARG A 280 4.91 13.74 -4.55
CA ARG A 280 6.17 13.29 -5.19
C ARG A 280 7.10 12.56 -4.22
N HIS A 281 7.02 12.83 -2.91
CA HIS A 281 7.83 12.16 -1.88
C HIS A 281 7.21 10.86 -1.36
N TRP A 282 6.07 10.43 -1.93
CA TRP A 282 5.31 9.25 -1.54
C TRP A 282 5.23 8.21 -2.66
N GLN A 283 5.96 8.42 -3.76
CA GLN A 283 5.91 7.58 -4.95
C GLN A 283 7.28 7.56 -5.65
N ILE A 284 7.42 6.67 -6.65
CA ILE A 284 8.63 6.55 -7.45
C ILE A 284 8.77 7.70 -8.48
N PRO A 285 7.77 7.97 -9.36
CA PRO A 285 7.92 9.02 -10.37
C PRO A 285 7.74 10.43 -9.79
N LEU A 286 8.21 11.46 -10.49
CA LEU A 286 7.90 12.85 -10.13
C LEU A 286 6.44 13.18 -10.44
N GLY A 287 6.05 13.03 -11.70
CA GLY A 287 4.73 13.40 -12.19
C GLY A 287 3.61 12.49 -11.69
N ARG A 288 2.43 13.07 -11.49
CA ARG A 288 1.20 12.35 -11.16
C ARG A 288 -0.03 13.09 -11.65
N ARG A 289 -1.03 12.30 -12.07
CA ARG A 289 -2.30 12.78 -12.62
C ARG A 289 -3.37 12.91 -11.53
N PHE A 290 -4.49 13.54 -11.85
CA PHE A 290 -5.61 13.79 -10.93
C PHE A 290 -6.49 12.55 -10.68
N ARG A 291 -5.90 11.46 -10.18
CA ARG A 291 -6.58 10.14 -10.01
C ARG A 291 -7.73 10.18 -9.01
N SER A 292 -7.65 11.04 -8.00
CA SER A 292 -8.67 11.14 -6.95
C SER A 292 -10.03 11.60 -7.47
N LEU A 293 -10.09 12.23 -8.65
CA LEU A 293 -11.33 12.69 -9.26
C LEU A 293 -12.31 11.55 -9.57
N LYS A 294 -11.83 10.41 -10.09
CA LYS A 294 -12.69 9.25 -10.37
C LYS A 294 -13.13 8.52 -9.12
N LEU A 295 -12.29 8.48 -8.09
CA LEU A 295 -12.69 7.96 -6.79
C LEU A 295 -13.81 8.83 -6.20
N TRP A 296 -13.66 10.16 -6.29
CA TRP A 296 -14.68 11.11 -5.84
C TRP A 296 -16.03 10.93 -6.56
N PHE A 297 -16.03 10.80 -7.88
CA PHE A 297 -17.26 10.59 -8.66
C PHE A 297 -17.97 9.28 -8.27
N VAL A 298 -17.22 8.18 -8.18
CA VAL A 298 -17.76 6.85 -7.80
C VAL A 298 -18.35 6.90 -6.39
N LEU A 299 -17.61 7.42 -5.41
CA LEU A 299 -18.08 7.52 -4.03
C LEU A 299 -19.32 8.40 -3.90
N ARG A 300 -19.39 9.53 -4.63
CA ARG A 300 -20.53 10.44 -4.56
C ARG A 300 -21.78 9.93 -5.28
N ILE A 301 -21.62 9.24 -6.41
CA ILE A 301 -22.77 8.78 -7.21
C ILE A 301 -23.36 7.49 -6.64
N TYR A 302 -22.53 6.52 -6.26
CA TYR A 302 -23.03 5.26 -5.71
C TYR A 302 -23.31 5.33 -4.20
N GLY A 303 -22.58 6.18 -3.48
CA GLY A 303 -22.60 6.20 -2.02
C GLY A 303 -22.05 4.91 -1.41
N VAL A 304 -21.82 4.93 -0.09
CA VAL A 304 -21.32 3.75 0.64
C VAL A 304 -22.29 2.57 0.51
N ARG A 305 -23.60 2.82 0.62
CA ARG A 305 -24.63 1.76 0.55
C ARG A 305 -24.64 1.08 -0.82
N GLY A 306 -24.61 1.82 -1.92
CA GLY A 306 -24.61 1.24 -3.27
C GLY A 306 -23.34 0.43 -3.55
N LEU A 307 -22.19 0.87 -3.04
CA LEU A 307 -20.95 0.11 -3.14
C LEU A 307 -20.99 -1.18 -2.30
N GLN A 308 -21.55 -1.14 -1.09
CA GLN A 308 -21.75 -2.34 -0.26
C GLN A 308 -22.71 -3.34 -0.91
N GLU A 309 -23.81 -2.85 -1.51
CA GLU A 309 -24.74 -3.67 -2.29
C GLU A 309 -24.03 -4.34 -3.49
N HIS A 310 -23.10 -3.65 -4.15
CA HIS A 310 -22.30 -4.22 -5.22
C HIS A 310 -21.38 -5.35 -4.73
N ILE A 311 -20.67 -5.18 -3.61
CA ILE A 311 -19.77 -6.20 -3.04
C ILE A 311 -20.54 -7.47 -2.61
N ARG A 312 -21.77 -7.31 -2.13
CA ARG A 312 -22.60 -8.44 -1.66
C ARG A 312 -23.23 -9.27 -2.78
N LYS A 313 -23.19 -8.77 -4.02
CA LYS A 313 -23.81 -9.38 -5.18
C LYS A 313 -22.81 -10.25 -5.95
#